data_AF-A0A9Q1A5S6-F1
#
_entry.id   AF-A0A9Q1A5S6-F1
#
_cell.length_a   1.000
_cell.length_b   1.000
_cell.length_c   1.000
_cell.angle_alpha   90.00
_cell.angle_beta   90.00
_cell.angle_gamma   90.00
#
_symmetry.space_group_name_H-M   'P 1'
#
loop_
_entity.id
_entity.type
_entity.pdbx_description
1 polymer ?
#
loop_
_entity_poly.entity_id
_entity_poly.type
_entity_poly.pdbx_seq_one_letter_code
_entity_poly.pdbx_strand_id
1 'polypeptide(L)'
;MDDEAYLETRKDTDRAEIMDRKKVDLTKNEFDLTNERFLVPEMIFHPADLGMNQAGLAECIVRAVNSCHPLLHPLLYQSIILTGGSTLFPRFAERLEMELRPLVPDVYQVKIATQEDPILGVWRGGSLLASSPDFQAMCVTKAEYEELGSARCRRRFFH
;
A
#
# COMPACT_ATOMS: atom_id res chain seq x y z
N MET A 1 22.71 55.14 -1.99
CA MET A 1 21.26 55.21 -2.19
C MET A 1 20.81 54.08 -3.10
N ASP A 2 20.61 52.82 -2.69
CA ASP A 2 21.05 52.00 -1.55
C ASP A 2 20.66 50.56 -1.96
N ASP A 3 21.60 49.76 -2.48
CA ASP A 3 21.34 48.36 -2.86
C ASP A 3 21.02 47.48 -1.64
N GLU A 4 21.48 47.91 -0.46
CA GLU A 4 21.22 47.27 0.84
C GLU A 4 19.74 47.42 1.24
N ALA A 5 19.13 48.57 0.96
CA ALA A 5 17.71 48.82 1.23
C ALA A 5 16.78 47.94 0.38
N TYR A 6 17.20 47.53 -0.82
CA TYR A 6 16.42 46.67 -1.73
C TYR A 6 16.49 45.18 -1.35
N LEU A 7 17.63 44.72 -0.82
CA LEU A 7 17.73 43.37 -0.25
C LEU A 7 17.02 43.23 1.10
N GLU A 8 16.99 44.30 1.89
CA GLU A 8 16.33 44.32 3.19
C GLU A 8 14.80 44.33 3.06
N THR A 9 14.26 45.09 2.09
CA THR A 9 12.82 45.03 1.75
C THR A 9 12.40 43.67 1.22
N ARG A 10 13.23 42.98 0.41
CA ARG A 10 12.93 41.60 -0.03
C ARG A 10 12.92 40.59 1.11
N LYS A 11 13.88 40.69 2.04
CA LYS A 11 13.93 39.83 3.23
C LYS A 11 12.74 40.07 4.17
N ASP A 12 12.29 41.31 4.32
CA ASP A 12 11.11 41.64 5.13
C ASP A 12 9.80 41.23 4.45
N THR A 13 9.72 41.29 3.11
CA THR A 13 8.56 40.82 2.35
C THR A 13 8.44 39.29 2.41
N ASP A 14 9.54 38.57 2.24
CA ASP A 14 9.58 37.10 2.41
C ASP A 14 9.27 36.68 3.85
N ARG A 15 9.73 37.43 4.87
CA ARG A 15 9.38 37.18 6.27
C ARG A 15 7.90 37.43 6.56
N ALA A 16 7.31 38.46 5.96
CA ALA A 16 5.89 38.78 6.10
C ALA A 16 5.02 37.70 5.43
N GLU A 17 5.42 37.19 4.26
CA GLU A 17 4.73 36.08 3.58
C GLU A 17 4.83 34.75 4.36
N ILE A 18 5.95 34.51 5.05
CA ILE A 18 6.10 33.34 5.94
C ILE A 18 5.27 33.50 7.23
N MET A 19 5.05 34.74 7.70
CA MET A 19 4.24 35.04 8.89
C MET A 19 2.72 34.99 8.64
N ASP A 20 2.26 35.02 7.38
CA ASP A 20 0.85 34.87 7.00
C ASP A 20 0.45 33.41 6.70
N ARG A 21 1.14 32.44 7.34
CA ARG A 21 0.53 31.11 7.54
C ARG A 21 -0.66 31.31 8.47
N LYS A 22 -1.82 31.60 7.86
CA LYS A 22 -3.16 31.72 8.45
C LYS A 22 -3.21 31.13 9.86
N LYS A 23 -3.29 32.01 10.85
CA LYS A 23 -3.62 31.63 12.23
C LYS A 23 -4.89 30.78 12.15
N VAL A 24 -4.78 29.49 12.49
CA VAL A 24 -5.90 28.54 12.36
C VAL A 24 -7.03 29.03 13.25
N ASP A 25 -8.11 29.49 12.64
CA ASP A 25 -9.30 29.95 13.34
C ASP A 25 -10.05 28.71 13.87
N LEU A 26 -9.85 28.40 15.14
CA LEU A 26 -10.44 27.25 15.83
C LEU A 26 -11.97 27.35 15.97
N THR A 27 -12.59 28.46 15.56
CA THR A 27 -14.06 28.63 15.55
C THR A 27 -14.68 28.24 14.21
N LYS A 28 -13.86 28.04 13.17
CA LYS A 28 -14.31 27.51 11.88
C LYS A 28 -14.33 25.99 11.89
N ASN A 29 -15.44 25.41 11.45
CA ASN A 29 -15.59 23.97 11.19
C ASN A 29 -15.09 23.58 9.79
N GLU A 30 -14.00 24.17 9.32
CA GLU A 30 -13.42 23.94 7.98
C GLU A 30 -11.94 23.61 8.12
N PHE A 31 -11.49 22.56 7.42
CA PHE A 31 -10.09 22.14 7.39
C PHE A 31 -9.57 22.19 5.95
N ASP A 32 -8.61 23.07 5.70
CA ASP A 32 -7.91 23.15 4.42
C ASP A 32 -6.87 22.02 4.35
N LEU A 33 -7.08 21.07 3.43
CA LEU A 33 -6.13 19.98 3.16
C LEU A 33 -5.34 20.30 1.89
N THR A 34 -4.02 20.36 2.02
CA THR A 34 -3.08 20.61 0.93
C THR A 34 -2.22 19.38 0.70
N ASN A 35 -1.06 19.33 1.34
CA ASN A 35 -0.07 18.27 1.15
C ASN A 35 -0.50 16.93 1.74
N GLU A 36 -1.36 16.96 2.75
CA GLU A 36 -1.88 15.77 3.44
C GLU A 36 -2.57 14.79 2.48
N ARG A 37 -3.17 15.31 1.40
CA ARG A 37 -3.89 14.52 0.41
C ARG A 37 -2.99 13.55 -0.37
N PHE A 38 -1.70 13.84 -0.49
CA PHE A 38 -0.73 12.98 -1.18
C PHE A 38 0.30 12.39 -0.23
N LEU A 39 0.67 13.08 0.87
CA LEU A 39 1.61 12.54 1.86
C LEU A 39 1.09 11.27 2.55
N VAL A 40 -0.21 11.22 2.86
CA VAL A 40 -0.81 10.05 3.53
C VAL A 40 -0.71 8.78 2.68
N PRO A 41 -1.15 8.75 1.40
CA PRO A 41 -0.97 7.56 0.56
C PRO A 41 0.48 7.29 0.17
N GLU A 42 1.35 8.30 0.14
CA GLU A 42 2.78 8.13 -0.18
C GLU A 42 3.49 7.22 0.83
N MET A 43 3.00 7.16 2.07
CA MET A 43 3.47 6.25 3.11
C MET A 43 3.51 4.77 2.68
N ILE A 44 2.65 4.37 1.74
CA ILE A 44 2.60 3.00 1.21
C ILE A 44 3.83 2.70 0.31
N PHE A 45 4.33 3.72 -0.39
CA PHE A 45 5.43 3.60 -1.34
C PHE A 45 6.77 3.96 -0.70
N HIS A 46 6.82 5.04 0.08
CA HIS A 46 8.02 5.57 0.72
C HIS A 46 7.82 5.81 2.22
N PRO A 47 7.70 4.75 3.04
CA PRO A 47 7.56 4.90 4.49
C PRO A 47 8.80 5.52 5.16
N ALA A 48 9.98 5.35 4.56
CA ALA A 48 11.23 5.92 5.05
C ALA A 48 11.23 7.46 5.10
N ASP A 49 10.56 8.11 4.15
CA ASP A 49 10.45 9.58 4.07
C ASP A 49 9.67 10.16 5.26
N LEU A 50 8.87 9.34 5.92
CA LEU A 50 8.08 9.69 7.11
C LEU A 50 8.73 9.21 8.41
N GLY A 51 9.99 8.78 8.36
CA GLY A 51 10.75 8.33 9.52
C GLY A 51 10.47 6.89 9.95
N MET A 52 9.76 6.10 9.14
CA MET A 52 9.56 4.67 9.40
C MET A 52 10.59 3.85 8.64
N ASN A 53 11.44 3.12 9.37
CA ASN A 53 12.43 2.22 8.77
C ASN A 53 11.77 0.91 8.28
N GLN A 54 10.89 1.02 7.29
CA GLN A 54 10.18 -0.07 6.64
C GLN A 54 10.40 -0.01 5.13
N ALA A 55 10.18 -1.13 4.44
CA ALA A 55 10.26 -1.19 2.99
C ALA A 55 8.96 -0.70 2.36
N GLY A 56 9.06 -0.01 1.22
CA GLY A 56 7.91 0.35 0.40
C GLY A 56 7.19 -0.88 -0.18
N LEU A 57 5.97 -0.67 -0.68
CA LEU A 57 5.18 -1.74 -1.29
C LEU A 57 5.90 -2.43 -2.46
N ALA A 58 6.54 -1.67 -3.36
CA ALA A 58 7.25 -2.23 -4.51
C ALA A 58 8.42 -3.13 -4.10
N GLU A 59 9.21 -2.71 -3.11
CA GLU A 59 10.27 -3.54 -2.53
C GLU A 59 9.72 -4.80 -1.88
N CYS A 60 8.60 -4.69 -1.15
CA CYS A 60 7.97 -5.85 -0.52
C CYS A 60 7.53 -6.89 -1.55
N ILE A 61 6.99 -6.46 -2.70
CA ILE A 61 6.62 -7.36 -3.80
C ILE A 61 7.86 -8.07 -4.34
N VAL A 62 8.95 -7.35 -4.60
CA VAL A 62 10.19 -7.94 -5.12
C VAL A 62 10.78 -8.93 -4.13
N ARG A 63 10.80 -8.62 -2.83
CA ARG A 63 11.24 -9.54 -1.77
C ARG A 63 10.36 -10.79 -1.70
N ALA A 64 9.04 -10.64 -1.84
CA ALA A 64 8.10 -11.76 -1.86
C ALA A 64 8.35 -12.69 -3.06
N VAL A 65 8.50 -12.13 -4.26
CA VAL A 65 8.81 -12.91 -5.47
C VAL A 65 10.18 -13.59 -5.36
N ASN A 66 11.20 -12.89 -4.85
CA ASN A 66 12.54 -13.45 -4.65
C ASN A 66 12.59 -14.57 -3.61
N SER A 67 11.64 -14.64 -2.68
CA SER A 67 11.52 -15.76 -1.74
C SER A 67 10.97 -17.04 -2.40
N CYS A 68 10.35 -16.91 -3.57
CA CYS A 68 9.85 -18.03 -4.37
C CYS A 68 10.91 -18.55 -5.34
N HIS A 69 10.70 -19.77 -5.85
CA HIS A 69 11.61 -20.41 -6.79
C HIS A 69 11.78 -19.58 -8.09
N PRO A 70 13.00 -19.38 -8.63
CA PRO A 70 13.26 -18.51 -9.78
C PRO A 70 12.41 -18.79 -11.03
N LEU A 71 12.05 -20.05 -11.28
CA LEU A 71 11.18 -20.44 -12.40
C LEU A 71 9.77 -19.84 -12.33
N LEU A 72 9.31 -19.45 -11.15
CA LEU A 72 7.99 -18.85 -10.95
C LEU A 72 8.01 -17.33 -11.11
N HIS A 73 9.18 -16.68 -11.08
CA HIS A 73 9.28 -15.21 -11.11
C HIS A 73 8.54 -14.58 -12.30
N PRO A 74 8.70 -15.06 -13.55
CA PRO A 74 8.01 -14.47 -14.69
C PRO A 74 6.48 -14.55 -14.55
N LEU A 75 5.98 -15.68 -14.05
CA LEU A 75 4.55 -15.92 -13.86
C LEU A 75 3.96 -15.03 -12.78
N LEU A 76 4.70 -14.83 -11.68
CA LEU A 76 4.28 -13.98 -10.57
C LEU A 76 4.23 -12.51 -10.98
N TYR A 77 5.21 -12.01 -11.73
CA TYR A 77 5.20 -10.63 -12.24
C TYR A 77 4.11 -10.38 -13.29
N GLN A 78 3.75 -11.39 -14.08
CA GLN A 78 2.67 -11.30 -15.07
C GLN A 78 1.27 -11.31 -14.45
N SER A 79 1.13 -11.63 -13.16
CA SER A 79 -0.18 -11.78 -12.52
C SER A 79 -0.20 -11.16 -11.12
N ILE A 80 -0.08 -9.83 -11.06
CA ILE A 80 -0.24 -9.08 -9.81
C ILE A 80 -1.69 -8.59 -9.73
N ILE A 81 -2.44 -9.02 -8.71
CA ILE A 81 -3.84 -8.65 -8.52
C ILE A 81 -3.94 -7.71 -7.31
N LEU A 82 -4.54 -6.53 -7.53
CA LEU A 82 -4.78 -5.54 -6.48
C LEU A 82 -6.11 -5.82 -5.76
N THR A 83 -6.02 -5.98 -4.44
CA THR A 83 -7.16 -6.26 -3.56
C THR A 83 -7.10 -5.37 -2.31
N GLY A 84 -8.24 -4.96 -1.77
CA GLY A 84 -8.36 -4.17 -0.54
C GLY A 84 -8.63 -2.67 -0.79
N GLY A 85 -9.15 -1.98 0.24
CA GLY A 85 -9.62 -0.60 0.13
C GLY A 85 -8.53 0.42 -0.20
N SER A 86 -7.30 0.24 0.29
CA SER A 86 -6.18 1.15 0.00
C SER A 86 -5.76 1.16 -1.47
N THR A 87 -6.15 0.15 -2.25
CA THR A 87 -5.86 0.12 -3.70
C THR A 87 -6.77 1.05 -4.50
N LEU A 88 -7.84 1.58 -3.88
CA LEU A 88 -8.78 2.51 -4.50
C LEU A 88 -8.27 3.96 -4.54
N PHE A 89 -7.05 4.23 -4.05
CA PHE A 89 -6.45 5.55 -4.27
C PHE A 89 -6.36 5.82 -5.78
N PRO A 90 -6.63 7.07 -6.23
CA PRO A 90 -6.54 7.41 -7.64
C PRO A 90 -5.15 7.09 -8.19
N ARG A 91 -5.11 6.43 -9.35
CA ARG A 91 -3.87 6.08 -10.07
C ARG A 91 -2.89 5.19 -9.29
N PHE A 92 -3.39 4.45 -8.28
CA PHE A 92 -2.57 3.56 -7.47
C PHE A 92 -1.86 2.48 -8.32
N ALA A 93 -2.57 1.86 -9.27
CA ALA A 93 -1.99 0.83 -10.14
C ALA A 93 -0.86 1.37 -11.02
N GLU A 94 -1.07 2.55 -11.63
CA GLU A 94 -0.06 3.23 -12.46
C GLU A 94 1.17 3.60 -11.62
N ARG A 95 0.96 4.12 -10.41
CA ARG A 95 2.06 4.44 -9.49
C ARG A 95 2.85 3.19 -9.11
N LEU A 96 2.15 2.11 -8.77
CA LEU A 96 2.79 0.85 -8.42
C LEU A 96 3.60 0.28 -9.59
N GLU A 97 3.08 0.35 -10.82
CA GLU A 97 3.81 -0.09 -12.01
C GLU A 97 5.10 0.71 -12.20
N MET A 98 5.03 2.04 -12.04
CA MET A 98 6.18 2.93 -12.17
C MET A 98 7.26 2.64 -11.13
N GLU A 99 6.89 2.36 -9.87
CA GLU A 99 7.83 2.02 -8.79
C GLU A 99 8.40 0.60 -8.93
N LEU A 100 7.58 -0.34 -9.42
CA LEU A 100 7.97 -1.74 -9.53
C LEU A 100 8.87 -1.99 -10.75
N ARG A 101 8.60 -1.32 -11.87
CA ARG A 101 9.34 -1.50 -13.12
C ARG A 101 10.87 -1.42 -12.98
N PRO A 102 11.47 -0.41 -12.33
CA PRO A 102 12.92 -0.31 -12.20
C PRO A 102 13.54 -1.41 -11.31
N LEU A 103 12.74 -2.08 -10.48
CA LEU A 103 13.20 -3.14 -9.59
C LEU A 103 13.15 -4.53 -10.25
N VAL A 104 12.44 -4.67 -11.38
CA VAL A 104 12.20 -5.95 -12.05
C VAL A 104 13.02 -6.03 -13.34
N PRO A 105 13.71 -7.16 -13.61
CA PRO A 105 14.46 -7.35 -14.85
C PRO A 105 13.61 -7.07 -16.10
N ASP A 106 14.24 -6.46 -17.11
CA ASP A 106 13.53 -6.02 -18.32
C ASP A 106 12.84 -7.15 -19.11
N VAL A 107 13.34 -8.37 -18.95
CA VAL A 107 12.84 -9.59 -19.58
C VAL A 107 11.45 -9.99 -19.07
N TYR A 108 11.11 -9.62 -17.83
CA TYR A 108 9.84 -9.99 -17.22
C TYR A 108 8.76 -8.97 -17.56
N GLN A 109 7.60 -9.46 -17.99
CA GLN A 109 6.43 -8.63 -18.20
C GLN A 109 5.70 -8.41 -16.88
N VAL A 110 5.65 -7.16 -16.43
CA VAL A 110 4.87 -6.77 -15.25
C VAL A 110 3.45 -6.47 -15.69
N LYS A 111 2.46 -7.12 -15.08
CA LYS A 111 1.04 -6.82 -15.32
C LYS A 111 0.30 -6.75 -14.00
N ILE A 112 -0.28 -5.58 -13.77
CA ILE A 112 -1.07 -5.27 -12.58
C ILE A 112 -2.55 -5.22 -13.00
N ALA A 113 -3.35 -6.09 -12.42
CA ALA A 113 -4.78 -6.16 -12.63
C ALA A 113 -5.53 -5.65 -11.41
N THR A 114 -6.45 -4.71 -11.61
CA THR A 114 -7.40 -4.27 -10.59
C THR A 114 -8.66 -5.12 -10.66
N GLN A 115 -9.20 -5.50 -9.50
CA GLN A 115 -10.51 -6.12 -9.44
C GLN A 115 -11.62 -5.07 -9.64
N GLU A 116 -12.78 -5.48 -10.15
CA GLU A 116 -13.96 -4.61 -10.25
C GLU A 116 -14.41 -4.07 -8.88
N ASP A 117 -14.30 -4.92 -7.86
CA ASP A 117 -14.64 -4.59 -6.47
C ASP A 117 -13.55 -5.11 -5.52
N PRO A 118 -12.47 -4.34 -5.32
CA PRO A 118 -11.33 -4.75 -4.48
C PRO A 118 -11.69 -4.92 -3.00
N ILE A 119 -12.78 -4.30 -2.52
CA ILE A 119 -13.22 -4.41 -1.12
C ILE A 119 -13.89 -5.75 -0.89
N LEU A 120 -14.80 -6.16 -1.79
CA LEU A 120 -15.49 -7.45 -1.66
C LEU A 120 -14.71 -8.62 -2.25
N GLY A 121 -13.63 -8.39 -2.99
CA GLY A 121 -12.85 -9.44 -3.66
C GLY A 121 -12.43 -10.59 -2.74
N VAL A 122 -11.91 -10.26 -1.56
CA VAL A 122 -11.49 -11.27 -0.55
C VAL A 122 -12.69 -12.08 -0.04
N TRP A 123 -13.81 -11.40 0.26
CA TRP A 123 -15.02 -12.06 0.74
C TRP A 123 -15.65 -12.97 -0.33
N ARG A 124 -15.70 -12.50 -1.59
CA ARG A 124 -16.19 -13.29 -2.73
C ARG A 124 -15.37 -14.56 -2.91
N GLY A 125 -14.04 -14.47 -2.82
CA GLY A 125 -13.15 -15.63 -2.86
C GLY A 125 -13.44 -16.64 -1.75
N GLY A 126 -13.65 -16.16 -0.51
CA GLY A 126 -14.05 -16.99 0.62
C GLY A 126 -15.41 -17.68 0.43
N SER A 127 -16.40 -16.95 -0.09
CA SER A 127 -17.73 -17.49 -0.41
C SER A 127 -17.65 -18.58 -1.49
N LEU A 128 -16.83 -18.38 -2.52
CA LEU A 128 -16.59 -19.37 -3.56
C LEU A 128 -15.92 -20.63 -2.99
N LEU A 129 -14.89 -20.45 -2.15
CA LEU A 129 -14.18 -21.55 -1.51
C LEU A 129 -15.11 -22.36 -0.59
N ALA A 130 -15.98 -21.69 0.17
CA ALA A 130 -16.97 -22.32 1.04
C ALA A 130 -18.02 -23.13 0.27
N SER A 131 -18.28 -22.76 -0.98
CA SER A 131 -19.23 -23.45 -1.86
C SER A 131 -18.60 -24.64 -2.60
N SER A 132 -17.29 -24.84 -2.50
CA SER A 132 -16.58 -25.96 -3.12
C SER A 132 -16.92 -27.29 -2.44
N PRO A 133 -17.08 -28.40 -3.18
CA PRO A 133 -17.30 -29.73 -2.60
C PRO A 133 -16.17 -30.17 -1.65
N ASP A 134 -14.94 -29.68 -1.88
CA ASP A 134 -13.77 -30.01 -1.05
C ASP A 134 -13.71 -29.20 0.25
N PHE A 135 -14.62 -28.24 0.46
CA PHE A 135 -14.57 -27.33 1.61
C PHE A 135 -14.60 -28.08 2.94
N GLN A 136 -15.49 -29.07 3.07
CA GLN A 136 -15.61 -29.87 4.29
C GLN A 136 -14.31 -30.59 4.63
N ALA A 137 -13.59 -31.08 3.61
CA ALA A 137 -12.31 -31.74 3.82
C ALA A 137 -11.26 -30.76 4.33
N MET A 138 -11.29 -29.49 3.92
CA MET A 138 -10.34 -28.46 4.37
C MET A 138 -10.58 -27.98 5.80
N CYS A 139 -11.80 -28.07 6.31
CA CYS A 139 -12.16 -27.65 7.66
C CYS A 139 -11.55 -28.53 8.76
N VAL A 140 -11.46 -27.98 9.97
CA VAL A 140 -11.18 -28.74 11.20
C VAL A 140 -12.50 -28.98 11.91
N THR A 141 -12.81 -30.24 12.20
CA THR A 141 -14.04 -30.60 12.91
C THR A 141 -13.91 -30.32 14.41
N LYS A 142 -15.06 -30.19 15.08
CA LYS A 142 -15.12 -30.01 16.53
C LYS A 142 -14.41 -31.14 17.28
N ALA A 143 -14.64 -32.39 16.89
CA ALA A 143 -14.03 -33.56 17.52
C ALA A 143 -12.49 -33.53 17.41
N GLU A 144 -11.95 -33.23 16.22
CA GLU A 144 -10.50 -33.12 16.04
C GLU A 144 -9.88 -31.99 16.88
N TYR A 145 -10.62 -30.89 17.08
CA TYR A 145 -10.17 -29.80 17.94
C TYR A 145 -10.25 -30.17 19.43
N GLU A 146 -11.27 -30.91 19.87
CA GLU A 146 -11.38 -31.35 21.26
C GLU A 146 -10.27 -32.35 21.65
N GLU A 147 -9.81 -33.18 20.70
CA GLU A 147 -8.72 -34.14 20.95
C GLU A 147 -7.32 -33.51 20.97
N LEU A 148 -7.03 -32.62 20.01
CA LEU A 148 -5.68 -32.13 19.74
C LEU A 148 -5.52 -30.62 20.01
N GLY A 149 -6.62 -29.93 20.29
CA GLY A 149 -6.66 -28.50 20.54
C GLY A 149 -6.10 -27.68 19.38
N SER A 150 -5.43 -26.58 19.75
CA SER A 150 -4.81 -25.65 18.80
C SER A 150 -3.73 -26.29 17.91
N ALA A 151 -3.13 -27.41 18.33
CA ALA A 151 -2.13 -28.11 17.52
C ALA A 151 -2.73 -28.66 16.21
N ARG A 152 -4.00 -29.07 16.21
CA ARG A 152 -4.70 -29.51 15.00
C ARG A 152 -4.82 -28.37 13.98
N CYS A 153 -5.23 -27.19 14.45
CA CYS A 153 -5.35 -26.01 13.60
C CYS A 153 -3.99 -25.57 13.03
N ARG A 154 -2.94 -25.59 13.85
CA ARG A 154 -1.57 -25.29 13.39
C ARG A 154 -1.16 -26.23 12.29
N ARG A 155 -1.26 -27.55 12.50
CA ARG A 155 -0.89 -28.56 11.49
C ARG A 155 -1.72 -28.47 10.20
N ARG A 156 -2.97 -28.01 10.27
CA ARG A 156 -3.86 -27.94 9.11
C ARG A 156 -3.65 -26.69 8.26
N PHE A 157 -3.45 -25.53 8.91
CA PHE A 157 -3.45 -24.23 8.22
C PHE A 157 -2.08 -23.56 8.15
N PHE A 158 -1.11 -24.02 8.93
CA PHE A 158 0.24 -23.46 8.98
C PHE A 158 1.26 -24.56 8.68
N HIS A 159 2.29 -24.21 7.91
CA HIS A 159 3.47 -25.05 7.72
C HIS A 159 4.53 -24.73 8.77
#